data_AF-A0A662T584-F1
#
_entry.id   AF-A0A662T584-F1
#
_cell.length_a   1.000
_cell.length_b   1.000
_cell.length_c   1.000
_cell.angle_alpha   90.00
_cell.angle_beta   90.00
_cell.angle_gamma   90.00
#
_symmetry.space_group_name_H-M   'P 1'
#
loop_
_entity.id
_entity.type
_entity.pdbx_description
1 polymer ?
#
loop_
_entity_poly.entity_id
_entity_poly.type
_entity_poly.pdbx_seq_one_letter_code
_entity_poly.pdbx_strand_id
1 'polypeptide(L)'
;MLLRTIAFLYLPFVRDIGSLYIVMTLQNISFNTGLPSIRAIQADLTSSKIRGRVFGQQQTFFNTGMGIGAIVGALIYINYAHTQILNLPGVAVLFFTSAAISLVNAFLIKKYIIVY
;
A
#
# COMPACT_ATOMS: atom_id res chain seq x y z
N MET A 1 -3.82 7.21 2.99
CA MET A 1 -2.65 6.40 3.42
C MET A 1 -2.90 5.70 4.75
N LEU A 2 -3.21 6.42 5.84
CA LEU A 2 -3.57 5.82 7.13
C LEU A 2 -4.84 4.94 7.07
N LEU A 3 -5.88 5.42 6.38
CA LEU A 3 -7.09 4.62 6.13
C LEU A 3 -6.77 3.27 5.47
N ARG A 4 -5.84 3.26 4.50
CA ARG A 4 -5.36 2.06 3.84
C ARG A 4 -4.65 1.11 4.81
N THR A 5 -3.84 1.64 5.71
CA THR A 5 -3.16 0.86 6.76
C THR A 5 -4.17 0.21 7.69
N ILE A 6 -5.17 0.96 8.16
CA ILE A 6 -6.24 0.44 9.03
C ILE A 6 -7.03 -0.66 8.31
N ALA A 7 -7.37 -0.46 7.02
CA ALA A 7 -8.06 -1.46 6.22
C ALA A 7 -7.27 -2.78 6.14
N PHE A 8 -5.95 -2.71 5.88
CA PHE A 8 -5.10 -3.91 5.88
C PHE A 8 -4.97 -4.56 7.25
N LEU A 9 -4.89 -3.80 8.34
CA LEU A 9 -4.87 -4.37 9.70
C LEU A 9 -6.19 -5.09 10.03
N TYR A 10 -7.31 -4.60 9.51
CA TYR A 10 -8.64 -5.14 9.81
C TYR A 10 -9.03 -6.33 8.92
N LEU A 11 -8.49 -6.44 7.70
CA LEU A 11 -8.82 -7.50 6.74
C LEU A 11 -8.77 -8.95 7.29
N PRO A 12 -7.80 -9.34 8.13
CA PRO A 12 -7.78 -10.70 8.73
C PRO A 12 -8.99 -11.05 9.60
N PHE A 13 -9.72 -10.05 10.10
CA PHE A 13 -10.85 -10.22 10.99
C PHE A 13 -12.20 -10.24 10.26
N VAL A 14 -12.20 -9.93 8.95
CA VAL A 14 -13.39 -9.95 8.11
C VAL A 14 -13.83 -11.38 7.84
N ARG A 15 -15.11 -11.69 8.13
CA ARG A 15 -15.69 -13.04 7.99
C ARG A 15 -16.85 -13.11 7.01
N ASP A 16 -17.33 -11.97 6.51
CA ASP A 16 -18.45 -11.88 5.57
C ASP A 16 -18.09 -11.06 4.33
N ILE A 17 -18.80 -11.32 3.24
CA ILE A 17 -18.54 -10.71 1.94
C ILE A 17 -18.89 -9.21 1.94
N GLY A 18 -19.92 -8.79 2.70
CA GLY A 18 -20.35 -7.40 2.75
C GLY A 18 -19.30 -6.49 3.37
N SER A 19 -18.78 -6.86 4.54
CA SER A 19 -17.70 -6.11 5.18
C SER A 19 -16.40 -6.16 4.39
N LEU A 20 -16.12 -7.26 3.67
CA LEU A 20 -14.98 -7.34 2.75
C LEU A 20 -15.08 -6.27 1.65
N TYR A 21 -16.22 -6.15 0.98
CA TYR A 21 -16.42 -5.14 -0.05
C TYR A 21 -16.25 -3.72 0.49
N ILE A 22 -16.81 -3.43 1.66
CA ILE A 22 -16.68 -2.11 2.30
C ILE A 22 -15.21 -1.79 2.56
N VAL A 23 -14.49 -2.69 3.20
CA VAL A 23 -13.07 -2.50 3.57
C VAL A 23 -12.20 -2.34 2.31
N MET A 24 -12.41 -3.18 1.29
CA MET A 24 -11.67 -3.09 0.02
C MET A 24 -12.00 -1.81 -0.74
N THR A 25 -13.25 -1.33 -0.70
CA THR A 25 -13.64 -0.08 -1.35
C THR A 25 -12.98 1.11 -0.67
N LEU A 26 -13.01 1.19 0.67
CA LEU A 26 -12.34 2.25 1.42
C LEU A 26 -10.82 2.26 1.18
N GLN A 27 -10.22 1.07 1.13
CA GLN A 27 -8.82 0.87 0.78
C GLN A 27 -8.52 1.47 -0.61
N ASN A 28 -9.35 1.15 -1.61
CA ASN A 28 -9.19 1.59 -2.99
C ASN A 28 -9.39 3.10 -3.15
N ILE A 29 -10.40 3.67 -2.49
CA ILE A 29 -10.64 5.12 -2.46
C ILE A 29 -9.39 5.81 -1.89
N SER A 30 -8.85 5.33 -0.76
CA SER A 30 -7.65 5.94 -0.18
C SER A 30 -6.44 5.89 -1.12
N PHE A 31 -6.31 4.87 -1.97
CA PHE A 31 -5.18 4.75 -2.89
C PHE A 31 -5.36 5.65 -4.11
N ASN A 32 -6.52 5.55 -4.77
CA ASN A 32 -6.80 6.24 -6.02
C ASN A 32 -6.97 7.76 -5.84
N THR A 33 -7.38 8.23 -4.65
CA THR A 33 -7.41 9.67 -4.35
C THR A 33 -6.04 10.21 -3.97
N GLY A 34 -5.21 9.42 -3.28
CA GLY A 34 -3.88 9.87 -2.82
C GLY A 34 -2.84 9.96 -3.94
N LEU A 35 -2.92 9.10 -4.95
CA LEU A 35 -1.93 9.05 -6.03
C LEU A 35 -1.92 10.33 -6.89
N PRO A 36 -3.05 10.90 -7.34
CA PRO A 36 -3.09 12.20 -8.02
C PRO A 36 -2.50 13.32 -7.18
N SER A 37 -2.83 13.39 -5.89
CA SER A 37 -2.31 14.44 -4.99
C SER A 37 -0.78 14.38 -4.86
N ILE A 38 -0.20 13.20 -4.70
CA ILE A 38 1.26 13.03 -4.63
C ILE A 38 1.91 13.44 -5.96
N ARG A 39 1.32 13.07 -7.09
CA ARG A 39 1.82 13.43 -8.42
C ARG A 39 1.75 14.94 -8.66
N ALA A 40 0.71 15.62 -8.17
CA ALA A 40 0.61 17.08 -8.26
C ALA A 40 1.76 17.76 -7.51
N ILE A 41 1.96 17.40 -6.23
CA ILE A 41 3.06 17.94 -5.42
C ILE A 41 4.43 17.61 -6.05
N GLN A 42 4.60 16.40 -6.58
CA GLN A 42 5.83 16.03 -7.28
C GLN A 42 6.08 16.91 -8.52
N ALA A 43 5.02 17.26 -9.27
CA ALA A 43 5.14 18.15 -10.42
C ALA A 43 5.52 19.58 -10.01
N ASP A 44 5.00 20.06 -8.88
CA ASP A 44 5.27 21.39 -8.33
C ASP A 44 6.72 21.51 -7.81
N LEU A 45 7.23 20.45 -7.16
CA LEU A 45 8.60 20.40 -6.64
C LEU A 45 9.66 20.16 -7.72
N THR A 46 9.26 19.70 -8.90
CA THR A 46 10.21 19.29 -9.95
C THR A 46 10.25 20.29 -11.11
N SER A 47 11.45 20.78 -11.43
CA SER A 47 11.63 21.67 -12.58
C SER A 47 11.26 21.00 -13.91
N SER A 48 10.77 21.79 -14.86
CA SER A 48 10.30 21.30 -16.16
C SER A 48 11.37 20.52 -16.94
N LYS A 49 12.65 20.88 -16.79
CA LYS A 49 13.78 20.23 -17.47
C LYS A 49 14.01 18.77 -17.03
N ILE A 50 13.71 18.42 -15.78
CA ILE A 50 13.95 17.07 -15.24
C ILE A 50 12.68 16.31 -14.87
N ARG A 51 11.50 16.93 -15.03
CA ARG A 51 10.19 16.36 -14.67
C ARG A 51 9.99 14.97 -15.27
N GLY A 52 10.24 14.80 -16.57
CA GLY A 52 10.12 13.50 -17.22
C GLY A 52 10.98 12.40 -16.59
N ARG A 53 12.23 12.74 -16.22
CA ARG A 53 13.15 11.80 -15.57
C ARG A 53 12.68 11.41 -14.17
N VAL A 54 12.21 12.39 -13.39
CA VAL A 54 11.71 12.17 -12.02
C VAL A 54 10.44 11.31 -12.01
N PHE A 55 9.48 11.59 -12.90
CA PHE A 55 8.28 10.78 -13.04
C PHE A 55 8.59 9.38 -13.61
N GLY A 56 9.52 9.27 -14.56
CA GLY A 56 9.98 7.98 -15.08
C GLY A 56 10.58 7.11 -13.99
N GLN A 57 11.47 7.66 -13.16
CA GLN A 57 12.09 6.94 -12.04
C GLN A 57 11.04 6.52 -11.00
N GLN A 58 10.08 7.40 -10.67
CA GLN A 58 8.97 7.07 -9.78
C GLN A 58 8.12 5.90 -10.32
N GLN A 59 7.82 5.90 -11.62
CA GLN A 59 7.09 4.82 -12.27
C GLN A 59 7.89 3.51 -12.30
N THR A 60 9.20 3.57 -12.53
CA THR A 60 10.07 2.38 -12.44
C THR A 60 10.00 1.75 -11.05
N PHE A 61 10.22 2.54 -9.99
CA PHE A 61 10.12 2.00 -8.61
C PHE A 61 8.73 1.46 -8.29
N PHE A 62 7.67 2.12 -8.75
CA PHE A 62 6.30 1.65 -8.56
C PHE A 62 6.08 0.28 -9.22
N ASN A 63 6.47 0.13 -10.49
CA ASN A 63 6.32 -1.12 -11.24
C ASN A 63 7.17 -2.25 -10.66
N THR A 64 8.43 -1.95 -10.32
CA THR A 64 9.32 -2.92 -9.66
C THR A 64 8.74 -3.35 -8.31
N GLY A 65 8.20 -2.42 -7.53
CA GLY A 65 7.53 -2.71 -6.26
C GLY A 65 6.31 -3.61 -6.44
N MET A 66 5.49 -3.39 -7.48
CA MET A 66 4.37 -4.29 -7.80
C MET A 66 4.86 -5.71 -8.14
N GLY A 67 5.91 -5.83 -8.96
CA GLY A 67 6.48 -7.13 -9.32
C GLY A 67 7.04 -7.88 -8.11
N ILE A 68 7.90 -7.22 -7.32
CA ILE A 68 8.47 -7.81 -6.09
C ILE A 68 7.35 -8.15 -5.09
N GLY A 69 6.38 -7.24 -4.92
CA GLY A 69 5.26 -7.44 -4.01
C GLY A 69 4.41 -8.66 -4.36
N ALA A 70 4.16 -8.91 -5.65
CA ALA A 70 3.44 -10.10 -6.10
C ALA A 70 4.20 -11.39 -5.77
N ILE A 71 5.52 -11.41 -6.00
CA ILE A 71 6.37 -12.58 -5.69
C ILE A 71 6.41 -12.83 -4.17
N VAL A 72 6.70 -11.78 -3.39
CA VAL A 72 6.75 -11.88 -1.92
C VAL A 72 5.39 -12.31 -1.36
N GLY A 73 4.30 -11.74 -1.88
CA GLY A 73 2.94 -12.10 -1.48
C GLY A 73 2.61 -13.56 -1.78
N ALA A 74 3.00 -14.06 -2.95
CA ALA A 74 2.83 -15.46 -3.32
C ALA A 74 3.64 -16.39 -2.41
N LEU A 75 4.90 -16.04 -2.10
CA LEU A 75 5.74 -16.80 -1.16
C LEU A 75 5.12 -16.84 0.24
N ILE A 76 4.61 -15.71 0.75
CA ILE A 76 3.89 -15.69 2.03
C ILE A 76 2.66 -16.60 1.97
N TYR A 77 1.86 -16.50 0.91
CA TYR A 77 0.66 -17.30 0.77
C TYR A 77 0.98 -18.80 0.77
N ILE A 78 1.92 -19.27 -0.05
CA ILE A 78 2.26 -20.68 -0.17
C ILE A 78 2.75 -21.27 1.17
N ASN A 79 3.54 -20.51 1.94
CA ASN A 79 4.12 -21.00 3.19
C ASN A 79 3.15 -20.91 4.38
N TYR A 80 2.21 -19.96 4.38
CA TYR A 80 1.43 -19.65 5.58
C TYR A 80 -0.09 -19.79 5.41
N ALA A 81 -0.66 -19.88 4.20
CA ALA A 81 -2.11 -19.85 3.99
C ALA A 81 -2.88 -20.94 4.74
N HIS A 82 -2.28 -22.12 4.92
CA HIS A 82 -2.89 -23.27 5.61
C HIS A 82 -2.46 -23.42 7.08
N THR A 83 -1.73 -22.43 7.60
CA THR A 83 -1.26 -22.42 9.00
C THR A 83 -2.13 -21.52 9.86
N GLN A 84 -2.04 -21.69 11.17
CA GLN A 84 -2.56 -20.73 12.14
C GLN A 84 -1.40 -20.12 12.93
N ILE A 85 -1.43 -18.80 13.10
CA ILE A 85 -0.43 -18.05 13.85
C ILE A 85 -1.20 -17.18 14.85
N LEU A 86 -0.96 -17.39 16.15
CA LEU A 86 -1.63 -16.62 17.22
C LEU A 86 -3.16 -16.58 17.07
N ASN A 87 -3.79 -17.72 16.76
CA ASN A 87 -5.23 -17.88 16.49
C ASN A 87 -5.77 -17.11 15.28
N LEU A 88 -4.90 -16.56 14.43
CA LEU A 88 -5.28 -15.96 13.15
C LEU A 88 -4.92 -16.89 11.99
N PRO A 89 -5.69 -16.86 10.89
CA PRO A 89 -5.29 -17.53 9.66
C PRO A 89 -3.91 -17.03 9.22
N GLY A 90 -2.99 -17.91 8.83
CA GLY A 90 -1.64 -17.49 8.43
C GLY A 90 -1.61 -16.57 7.21
N VAL A 91 -2.68 -16.54 6.41
CA VAL A 91 -2.88 -15.53 5.36
C VAL A 91 -2.92 -14.09 5.90
N ALA A 92 -3.19 -13.90 7.20
CA ALA A 92 -3.13 -12.60 7.89
C ALA A 92 -1.77 -11.92 7.75
N VAL A 93 -0.69 -12.72 7.64
CA VAL A 93 0.68 -12.21 7.43
C VAL A 93 0.78 -11.36 6.15
N LEU A 94 0.04 -11.70 5.09
CA LEU A 94 0.00 -10.93 3.84
C LEU A 94 -0.57 -9.53 4.07
N PHE A 95 -1.60 -9.43 4.89
CA PHE A 95 -2.25 -8.16 5.19
C PHE A 95 -1.42 -7.33 6.17
N PHE A 96 -0.80 -7.96 7.17
CA PHE A 96 0.09 -7.25 8.12
C PHE A 96 1.36 -6.71 7.46
N THR A 97 1.98 -7.48 6.56
CA THR A 97 3.11 -6.97 5.76
C THR A 97 2.70 -5.79 4.88
N SER A 98 1.53 -5.87 4.25
CA SER A 98 0.96 -4.77 3.46
C SER A 98 0.65 -3.53 4.33
N ALA A 99 0.14 -3.73 5.54
CA ALA A 99 -0.10 -2.68 6.51
C ALA A 99 1.20 -1.99 6.95
N ALA A 100 2.25 -2.76 7.24
CA ALA A 100 3.57 -2.23 7.62
C ALA A 100 4.16 -1.35 6.52
N ILE A 101 4.15 -1.80 5.26
CA ILE A 101 4.60 -1.00 4.10
C ILE A 101 3.77 0.27 3.97
N SER A 102 2.44 0.16 4.11
CA SER A 102 1.54 1.32 4.04
C SER A 102 1.79 2.34 5.15
N LEU A 103 2.11 1.87 6.36
CA LEU A 103 2.45 2.73 7.51
C LEU A 103 3.77 3.46 7.27
N VAL A 104 4.81 2.77 6.80
CA VAL A 104 6.09 3.40 6.43
C VAL A 104 5.87 4.47 5.37
N ASN A 105 5.08 4.18 4.33
CA ASN A 105 4.76 5.16 3.30
C ASN A 105 4.03 6.39 3.86
N ALA A 106 3.04 6.17 4.75
CA ALA A 106 2.33 7.27 5.41
C ALA A 106 3.29 8.15 6.24
N PHE A 107 4.25 7.54 6.94
CA PHE A 107 5.26 8.25 7.71
C PHE A 107 6.21 9.05 6.81
N LEU A 108 6.71 8.47 5.73
CA LEU A 108 7.61 9.16 4.79
C LEU A 108 6.90 10.36 4.14
N ILE A 109 5.66 10.18 3.68
CA ILE A 109 4.87 11.29 3.13
C ILE A 109 4.69 12.39 4.19
N LYS A 110 4.29 12.05 5.41
CA LYS A 110 4.14 13.04 6.47
C LYS A 110 5.44 13.81 6.73
N LYS A 111 6.58 13.10 6.78
CA LYS A 111 7.88 13.68 7.10
C LYS A 111 8.41 14.59 5.99
N TYR A 112 8.26 14.21 4.73
CA TYR A 112 8.93 14.88 3.61
C TYR A 112 8.01 15.77 2.78
N ILE A 113 6.70 15.61 2.85
CA ILE A 113 5.73 16.33 2.01
C ILE A 113 4.91 17.35 2.81
N ILE A 114 4.44 17.02 4.02
CA ILE A 114 3.56 17.91 4.82
C ILE A 114 4.34 19.03 5.54
N VAL A 115 5.68 19.05 5.43
CA VAL A 115 6.55 20.05 6.06
C VAL A 115 6.83 21.25 5.11
N TYR A 116 6.32 21.20 3.88
CA TYR A 116 6.30 22.32 2.93
C TYR A 116 4.87 22.76 2.67
#